data_AF-A0A820EEX6-F1
#
_entry.id   AF-A0A820EEX6-F1
#
_cell.length_a   1.000
_cell.length_b   1.000
_cell.length_c   1.000
_cell.angle_alpha   90.00
_cell.angle_beta   90.00
_cell.angle_gamma   90.00
#
_symmetry.space_group_name_H-M   'P 1'
#
loop_
_entity.id
_entity.type
_entity.pdbx_description
1 polymer ?
#
loop_
_entity_poly.entity_id
_entity_poly.type
_entity_poly.pdbx_seq_one_letter_code
_entity_poly.pdbx_strand_id
1 'polypeptide(L)'
;MAKSNQCSTCQKPTGVMHCTGCDGYFCTKDFKGHREILFTEMEQLVEERIKLQEKISRASKPNSSSNPLIEEVNEWEKITLEKVRQTAEHLRQQANQLMNSKASLKNYLI
;
A
#
# COMPACT_ATOMS: atom_id res chain seq x y z
N MET A 1 -47.64 -29.01 15.04
CA MET A 1 -48.12 -27.63 15.27
C MET A 1 -47.75 -26.81 14.04
N ALA A 2 -48.74 -26.33 13.28
CA ALA A 2 -48.50 -25.61 12.02
C ALA A 2 -47.87 -24.24 12.31
N LYS A 3 -46.64 -24.00 11.82
CA LYS A 3 -46.02 -22.67 11.85
C LYS A 3 -46.96 -21.71 11.15
N SER A 4 -47.37 -20.66 11.85
CA SER A 4 -48.25 -19.63 11.34
C SER A 4 -47.65 -18.99 10.09
N ASN A 5 -48.30 -19.12 8.93
CA ASN A 5 -47.93 -18.47 7.66
C ASN A 5 -48.23 -16.95 7.71
N GLN A 6 -47.88 -16.29 8.81
CA GLN A 6 -48.08 -14.86 9.01
C GLN A 6 -46.87 -14.09 8.49
N CYS A 7 -47.13 -12.94 7.89
CA CYS A 7 -46.06 -12.04 7.47
C CYS A 7 -45.26 -11.56 8.70
N SER A 8 -43.94 -11.70 8.70
CA SER A 8 -43.01 -11.22 9.72
C SER A 8 -43.08 -9.70 9.91
N THR A 9 -43.53 -8.95 8.91
CA THR A 9 -43.63 -7.48 8.95
C THR A 9 -45.00 -7.01 9.44
N CYS A 10 -46.09 -7.44 8.79
CA CYS A 10 -47.44 -6.93 9.09
C CYS A 10 -48.34 -7.90 9.86
N GLN A 11 -47.85 -9.11 10.19
CA GLN A 11 -48.55 -10.16 10.94
C GLN A 11 -49.85 -10.67 10.31
N LYS A 12 -50.17 -10.26 9.08
CA LYS A 12 -51.36 -10.73 8.36
C LYS A 12 -51.18 -12.18 7.90
N PRO A 13 -52.25 -13.00 7.94
CA PRO A 13 -52.23 -14.39 7.51
C PRO A 13 -52.23 -14.50 5.97
N THR A 14 -51.11 -14.15 5.35
CA THR A 14 -50.86 -14.20 3.89
C THR A 14 -49.36 -14.36 3.55
N GLY A 15 -48.53 -14.76 4.53
CA GLY A 15 -47.10 -14.95 4.36
C GLY A 15 -46.77 -16.21 3.58
N VAL A 16 -46.79 -16.13 2.24
CA VAL A 16 -46.50 -17.28 1.35
C VAL A 16 -45.02 -17.35 0.97
N MET A 17 -44.32 -16.21 1.01
CA MET A 17 -42.93 -16.11 0.55
C MET A 17 -41.99 -16.30 1.73
N HIS A 18 -41.21 -17.38 1.70
CA HIS A 18 -40.15 -17.64 2.68
C HIS A 18 -38.82 -17.08 2.20
N CYS A 19 -38.15 -16.29 3.04
CA CYS A 19 -36.77 -15.87 2.83
C CYS A 19 -35.84 -16.80 3.60
N THR A 20 -35.06 -17.60 2.89
CA THR A 20 -34.11 -18.55 3.51
C THR A 20 -32.94 -17.86 4.22
N GLY A 21 -32.64 -16.61 3.88
CA GLY A 21 -31.55 -15.85 4.49
C GLY A 21 -31.86 -15.33 5.89
N CYS A 22 -33.10 -14.90 6.14
CA CYS A 22 -33.54 -14.37 7.44
C CYS A 22 -34.55 -15.28 8.17
N ASP A 23 -34.88 -16.43 7.57
CA ASP A 23 -35.93 -17.37 8.00
C ASP A 23 -37.32 -16.72 8.24
N GLY A 24 -37.58 -15.60 7.56
CA GLY A 24 -38.84 -14.85 7.65
C GLY A 24 -39.87 -15.26 6.60
N TYR A 25 -41.15 -15.18 6.94
CA TYR A 25 -42.27 -15.33 6.00
C TYR A 25 -42.85 -13.97 5.68
N PHE A 26 -43.15 -13.67 4.43
CA PHE A 26 -43.61 -12.35 4.02
C PHE A 26 -44.80 -12.43 3.09
N CYS A 27 -45.72 -11.46 3.22
CA CYS A 27 -46.70 -11.22 2.17
C CYS A 27 -46.00 -10.58 0.95
N THR A 28 -46.60 -10.68 -0.24
CA THR A 28 -45.98 -10.20 -1.48
C THR A 28 -45.52 -8.74 -1.41
N LYS A 29 -46.30 -7.87 -0.75
CA LYS A 29 -45.97 -6.46 -0.59
C LYS A 29 -44.71 -6.28 0.27
N ASP A 30 -44.69 -6.88 1.45
CA ASP A 30 -43.60 -6.71 2.41
C ASP A 30 -42.33 -7.45 1.97
N PHE A 31 -42.47 -8.53 1.18
CA PHE A 31 -41.34 -9.23 0.58
C PHE A 31 -40.57 -8.36 -0.41
N LYS A 32 -41.28 -7.51 -1.17
CA LYS A 32 -40.64 -6.54 -2.08
C LYS A 32 -39.80 -5.53 -1.29
N GLY A 33 -40.37 -4.93 -0.24
CA GLY A 33 -39.65 -4.00 0.62
C GLY A 33 -38.46 -4.66 1.33
N HIS A 34 -38.62 -5.90 1.80
CA HIS A 34 -37.53 -6.67 2.39
C HIS A 34 -36.35 -6.86 1.40
N ARG A 35 -36.64 -7.17 0.13
CA ARG A 35 -35.60 -7.29 -0.91
C ARG A 35 -34.91 -5.97 -1.22
N GLU A 36 -35.65 -4.87 -1.25
CA GLU A 36 -35.08 -3.54 -1.49
C GLU A 36 -34.11 -3.15 -0.37
N ILE A 37 -34.48 -3.39 0.90
CA ILE A 37 -33.58 -3.14 2.05
C ILE A 37 -32.30 -3.97 1.92
N LEU A 38 -32.41 -5.28 1.65
CA LEU A 38 -31.25 -6.15 1.48
C LEU A 38 -30.33 -5.68 0.34
N PHE A 39 -30.91 -5.15 -0.74
CA PHE A 39 -30.12 -4.62 -1.85
C PHE A 39 -29.34 -3.37 -1.43
N THR A 40 -29.98 -2.44 -0.73
CA THR A 40 -29.30 -1.24 -0.19
C THR A 40 -28.21 -1.60 0.82
N GLU A 41 -28.46 -2.55 1.73
CA GLU A 41 -27.44 -3.04 2.67
C GLU A 41 -26.23 -3.65 1.94
N MET A 42 -26.48 -4.40 0.86
CA MET A 42 -25.40 -4.95 0.03
C MET A 42 -24.59 -3.86 -0.68
N GLU A 43 -25.23 -2.81 -1.20
CA GLU A 43 -24.53 -1.68 -1.81
C GLU A 43 -23.61 -0.97 -0.79
N GLN A 44 -24.08 -0.79 0.44
CA GLN A 44 -23.28 -0.20 1.52
C GLN A 44 -22.07 -1.07 1.87
N LEU A 45 -22.26 -2.39 1.98
CA LEU A 45 -21.14 -3.32 2.24
C LEU A 45 -20.09 -3.30 1.12
N VAL A 46 -20.53 -3.19 -0.14
CA VAL A 46 -19.61 -3.04 -1.29
C VAL A 46 -18.82 -1.74 -1.19
N GLU A 47 -19.47 -0.62 -0.85
CA GLU A 47 -18.80 0.66 -0.68
C GLU A 47 -17.78 0.64 0.48
N GLU A 48 -18.16 0.06 1.62
CA GLU A 48 -17.25 -0.13 2.77
C GLU A 48 -16.04 -0.99 2.41
N ARG A 49 -16.25 -2.08 1.67
CA ARG A 49 -15.17 -2.93 1.17
C ARG A 49 -14.20 -2.15 0.29
N ILE A 50 -14.70 -1.31 -0.63
CA ILE A 50 -13.86 -0.46 -1.49
C ILE A 50 -13.01 0.48 -0.63
N LYS A 51 -13.64 1.18 0.34
CA LYS A 51 -12.93 2.09 1.26
C LYS A 51 -11.87 1.36 2.07
N LEU A 52 -12.15 0.14 2.56
CA LEU A 52 -11.18 -0.68 3.28
C LEU A 52 -10.01 -1.09 2.38
N GLN A 53 -10.28 -1.53 1.15
CA GLN A 53 -9.25 -1.90 0.19
C GLN A 53 -8.35 -0.70 -0.15
N GLU A 54 -8.91 0.49 -0.29
CA GLU A 54 -8.12 1.71 -0.46
C GLU A 54 -7.26 2.03 0.77
N LYS A 55 -7.81 1.91 1.99
CA LYS A 55 -7.04 2.13 3.22
C LYS A 55 -5.89 1.15 3.35
N ILE A 56 -6.13 -0.13 3.08
CA ILE A 56 -5.09 -1.16 3.07
C ILE A 56 -4.04 -0.81 2.03
N SER A 57 -4.43 -0.51 0.79
CA SER A 57 -3.50 -0.12 -0.29
C SER A 57 -2.63 1.09 0.09
N ARG A 58 -3.21 2.10 0.74
CA ARG A 58 -2.46 3.28 1.23
C ARG A 58 -1.51 2.93 2.37
N ALA A 59 -1.90 2.04 3.28
CA ALA A 59 -1.07 1.59 4.40
C ALA A 59 0.02 0.58 3.98
N SER A 60 -0.24 -0.20 2.93
CA SER A 60 0.66 -1.20 2.38
C SER A 60 1.57 -0.64 1.29
N LYS A 61 1.33 0.59 0.82
CA LYS A 61 2.37 1.34 0.14
C LYS A 61 3.49 1.49 1.16
N PRO A 62 4.67 0.84 0.96
CA PRO A 62 5.80 1.15 1.80
C PRO A 62 5.97 2.66 1.70
N ASN A 63 6.02 3.34 2.84
CA ASN A 63 6.63 4.67 2.89
C ASN A 63 8.02 4.50 2.30
N SER A 64 8.13 4.71 0.98
CA SER A 64 9.34 4.47 0.19
C SER A 64 10.37 5.57 0.42
N SER A 65 10.42 6.12 1.63
CA SER A 65 11.21 7.31 1.94
C SER A 65 11.51 7.49 3.42
N SER A 66 11.52 6.44 4.25
CA SER A 66 12.17 6.50 5.56
C SER A 66 12.26 5.13 6.24
N ASN A 67 12.94 4.16 5.64
CA ASN A 67 13.57 3.14 6.48
C ASN A 67 14.89 3.77 6.96
N PRO A 68 15.04 4.10 8.26
CA PRO A 68 16.25 4.75 8.76
C PRO A 68 17.53 3.98 8.41
N LEU A 69 17.45 2.64 8.36
CA LEU A 69 18.58 1.80 7.94
C LEU A 69 18.97 2.01 6.48
N ILE A 70 17.99 2.23 5.59
CA ILE A 70 18.28 2.50 4.17
C ILE A 70 18.86 3.91 4.01
N GLU A 71 18.40 4.88 4.80
CA GLU A 71 19.00 6.23 4.83
C GLU A 71 20.45 6.20 5.33
N GLU A 72 20.72 5.43 6.38
CA GLU A 72 22.08 5.21 6.89
C GLU A 72 22.99 4.53 5.85
N VAL A 73 22.47 3.52 5.13
CA VAL A 73 23.21 2.86 4.03
C VAL A 73 23.50 3.85 2.90
N ASN A 74 22.54 4.68 2.50
CA ASN A 74 22.72 5.67 1.45
C ASN A 74 23.75 6.74 1.84
N GLU A 75 23.72 7.21 3.09
CA GLU A 75 24.70 8.19 3.58
C GLU A 75 26.10 7.58 3.69
N TRP A 76 26.21 6.33 4.17
CA TRP A 76 27.47 5.59 4.17
C TRP A 76 28.05 5.42 2.76
N GLU A 77 27.21 5.07 1.78
CA GLU A 77 27.63 4.93 0.37
C GLU A 77 28.19 6.27 -0.16
N LYS A 78 27.45 7.36 0.04
CA LYS A 78 27.84 8.70 -0.40
C LYS A 78 29.17 9.14 0.20
N ILE A 79 29.34 9.00 1.53
CA ILE A 79 30.58 9.36 2.23
C ILE A 79 31.75 8.53 1.71
N THR A 80 31.53 7.23 1.48
CA THR A 80 32.58 6.31 1.02
C THR A 80 33.05 6.66 -0.39
N LEU A 81 32.11 6.89 -1.31
CA LEU A 81 32.44 7.31 -2.68
C LEU A 81 33.22 8.61 -2.72
N GLU A 82 32.86 9.58 -1.88
CA GLU A 82 33.57 10.86 -1.80
C GLU A 82 35.01 10.68 -1.30
N LYS A 83 35.22 9.87 -0.25
CA LYS A 83 36.58 9.55 0.24
C LYS A 83 37.44 8.86 -0.82
N VAL A 84 36.86 7.94 -1.58
CA VAL A 84 37.57 7.25 -2.67
C VAL A 84 37.97 8.25 -3.75
N ARG A 85 37.07 9.16 -4.15
CA ARG A 85 37.34 10.20 -5.15
C ARG A 85 38.46 11.13 -4.70
N GLN A 86 38.38 11.64 -3.47
CA GLN A 86 39.40 12.53 -2.90
C GLN A 86 40.77 11.85 -2.83
N THR A 87 40.81 10.60 -2.39
CA THR A 87 42.06 9.83 -2.32
C THR A 87 42.65 9.61 -3.70
N ALA A 88 41.82 9.22 -4.69
CA ALA A 88 42.27 9.02 -6.06
C ALA A 88 42.81 10.31 -6.68
N GLU A 89 42.16 11.45 -6.44
CA GLU A 89 42.63 12.76 -6.92
C GLU A 89 43.96 13.15 -6.28
N HIS A 90 44.10 12.96 -4.96
CA HIS A 90 45.34 13.24 -4.26
C HIS A 90 46.51 12.40 -4.81
N LEU A 91 46.30 11.10 -5.04
CA LEU A 91 47.32 10.23 -5.62
C LEU A 91 47.69 10.63 -7.05
N ARG A 92 46.72 11.05 -7.87
CA ARG A 92 47.00 11.59 -9.22
C ARG A 92 47.87 12.84 -9.16
N GLN A 93 47.58 13.76 -8.24
CA GLN A 93 48.37 14.98 -8.06
C GLN A 93 49.80 14.66 -7.62
N GLN A 94 49.98 13.77 -6.64
CA GLN A 94 51.31 13.33 -6.21
C GLN A 94 52.10 12.67 -7.35
N ALA A 95 51.47 11.78 -8.12
CA ALA A 95 52.11 11.14 -9.26
C ALA A 95 52.57 12.16 -10.32
N ASN A 96 51.72 13.14 -10.64
CA ASN A 96 52.06 14.22 -11.56
C ASN A 96 53.24 15.06 -11.06
N GLN A 97 53.27 15.41 -9.76
CA GLN A 97 54.40 16.14 -9.16
C GLN A 97 55.72 15.35 -9.24
N LEU A 98 55.68 14.05 -8.96
CA LEU A 98 56.85 13.17 -9.07
C LEU A 98 57.35 13.05 -10.52
N MET A 99 56.43 12.95 -11.48
CA MET A 99 56.80 12.92 -12.91
C MET A 99 57.43 14.24 -13.36
N ASN A 100 56.84 15.37 -12.98
CA ASN A 100 57.33 16.70 -13.35
C ASN A 100 58.69 17.00 -12.71
N SER A 101 58.88 16.69 -11.43
CA SER A 101 60.17 16.87 -10.73
C SER A 101 61.28 16.01 -11.34
N LYS A 102 60.97 14.75 -11.72
CA LYS A 102 61.91 13.87 -12.42
C LYS A 102 62.28 14.39 -13.81
N ALA A 103 61.34 15.01 -14.53
CA ALA A 103 61.60 15.64 -15.82
C ALA A 103 62.52 16.87 -15.68
N SER A 104 62.29 17.70 -14.65
CA SER A 104 63.14 18.86 -14.36
C SER A 104 64.57 18.48 -13.97
N LEU A 105 64.76 17.40 -13.22
CA LEU A 105 66.09 16.87 -12.86
C LEU A 105 66.87 16.31 -14.06
N LYS A 106 66.18 15.66 -15.01
CA LYS A 106 66.81 15.18 -16.25
C LYS A 106 67.32 16.32 -17.13
N ASN A 107 66.66 17.48 -17.12
CA ASN A 107 67.07 18.64 -17.91
C ASN A 107 68.28 19.39 -17.31
N TYR A 108 68.68 19.09 -16.08
CA TYR A 108 69.87 19.69 -15.42
C TYR A 108 71.13 18.80 -15.47
N LEU A 109 71.01 17.57 -15.97
CA LEU A 109 72.08 16.57 -16.01
C LEU A 109 72.56 16.25 -17.45
N ILE A 110 72.18 17.07 -18.43
CA ILE A 110 72.66 17.08 -19.81
C ILE A 110 73.32 18.43 -20.05
#